data_AF-A0A7S3LYB5-F1
#
_entry.id   AF-A0A7S3LYB5-F1
#
_cell.length_a   1.000
_cell.length_b   1.000
_cell.length_c   1.000
_cell.angle_alpha   90.00
_cell.angle_beta   90.00
_cell.angle_gamma   90.00
#
_symmetry.space_group_name_H-M   'P 1'
#
loop_
_entity.id
_entity.type
_entity.pdbx_description
1 polymer ?
#
loop_
_entity_poly.entity_id
_entity_poly.type
_entity_poly.pdbx_seq_one_letter_code
_entity_poly.pdbx_strand_id
1 'polypeptide(L)'
;GTAAHLLCNSIPRVIGDASSRELVNLAFAIVILDLHAAEILSYILEQLARQSAMIGSREVHALHIIECCVTSPEAFRPEMRASFLADPTSVSRCTDALQHIAGVIQDVPVNYAVSGSKLQKRLGRFLDRLSLPHRAEAMIGPYVLDYMLPLKIAIEVDGYKHF
;
A
#
# COMPACT_ATOMS: atom_id res chain seq x y z
N GLY A 1 14.46 23.68 -4.28
CA GLY A 1 14.57 22.93 -3.01
C GLY A 1 14.30 21.48 -3.31
N THR A 2 15.16 20.57 -2.86
CA THR A 2 14.98 19.12 -3.03
C THR A 2 13.71 18.65 -2.31
N ALA A 3 13.05 17.60 -2.79
CA ALA A 3 11.82 17.06 -2.19
C ALA A 3 11.96 16.78 -0.67
N ALA A 4 13.15 16.38 -0.23
CA ALA A 4 13.52 16.22 1.19
C ALA A 4 13.36 17.51 2.03
N HIS A 5 13.58 18.69 1.44
CA HIS A 5 13.49 19.96 2.16
C HIS A 5 12.04 20.44 2.34
N LEU A 6 11.12 20.00 1.47
CA LEU A 6 9.68 20.20 1.65
C LEU A 6 9.12 19.27 2.74
N LEU A 7 9.68 18.05 2.86
CA LEU A 7 9.33 17.07 3.88
C LEU A 7 9.60 17.59 5.32
N CYS A 8 10.73 18.26 5.57
CA CYS A 8 11.06 18.67 6.95
C CYS A 8 10.30 19.90 7.49
N ASN A 9 9.86 20.83 6.63
CA ASN A 9 9.33 22.13 7.10
C ASN A 9 7.82 22.34 6.92
N SER A 10 7.19 21.66 5.95
CA SER A 10 5.77 21.89 5.61
C SER A 10 4.86 20.78 6.12
N ILE A 11 5.37 19.55 6.14
CA ILE A 11 4.59 18.35 6.39
C ILE A 11 4.11 18.21 7.85
N PRO A 12 4.88 18.57 8.90
CA PRO A 12 4.38 18.45 10.27
C PRO A 12 3.14 19.31 10.55
N ARG A 13 3.07 20.53 9.97
CA ARG A 13 1.87 21.39 10.07
C ARG A 13 0.71 20.85 9.25
N VAL A 14 0.97 20.40 8.03
CA VAL A 14 -0.07 19.82 7.15
C VAL A 14 -0.65 18.54 7.75
N ILE A 15 0.17 17.71 8.42
CA ILE A 15 -0.29 16.49 9.09
C ILE A 15 -1.22 16.78 10.27
N GLY A 16 -0.98 17.86 11.02
CA GLY A 16 -1.83 18.22 12.16
C GLY A 16 -3.27 18.55 11.78
N ASP A 17 -3.46 19.17 10.62
CA ASP A 17 -4.77 19.62 10.13
C ASP A 17 -5.39 18.69 9.07
N ALA A 18 -4.65 17.66 8.63
CA ALA A 18 -5.09 16.73 7.59
C ALA A 18 -6.22 15.82 8.08
N SER A 19 -7.16 15.54 7.17
CA SER A 19 -8.20 14.54 7.37
C SER A 19 -7.63 13.12 7.43
N SER A 20 -8.37 12.19 8.03
CA SER A 20 -8.02 10.75 8.06
C SER A 20 -7.66 10.22 6.67
N ARG A 21 -8.42 10.59 5.64
CA ARG A 21 -8.17 10.19 4.26
C ARG A 21 -6.85 10.74 3.70
N GLU A 22 -6.53 12.00 3.96
CA GLU A 22 -5.28 12.60 3.50
C GLU A 22 -4.08 11.97 4.21
N LEU A 23 -4.20 11.70 5.51
CA LEU A 23 -3.17 11.01 6.28
C LEU A 23 -2.92 9.59 5.77
N VAL A 24 -3.99 8.82 5.48
CA VAL A 24 -3.83 7.48 4.88
C VAL A 24 -3.16 7.56 3.51
N ASN A 25 -3.55 8.50 2.66
CA ASN A 25 -2.92 8.69 1.35
C ASN A 25 -1.44 9.06 1.48
N LEU A 26 -1.08 9.92 2.43
CA LEU A 26 0.31 10.32 2.69
C LEU A 26 1.14 9.14 3.20
N ALA A 27 0.63 8.39 4.18
CA ALA A 27 1.29 7.19 4.68
C ALA A 27 1.50 6.15 3.55
N PHE A 28 0.46 5.91 2.76
CA PHE A 28 0.51 4.98 1.63
C PHE A 28 1.53 5.44 0.57
N ALA A 29 1.55 6.74 0.26
CA ALA A 29 2.51 7.30 -0.69
C ALA A 29 3.96 7.15 -0.21
N ILE A 30 4.23 7.38 1.09
CA ILE A 30 5.57 7.16 1.67
C ILE A 30 6.05 5.72 1.46
N VAL A 31 5.18 4.76 1.73
CA VAL A 31 5.48 3.32 1.60
C VAL A 31 5.67 2.92 0.13
N ILE A 32 4.75 3.30 -0.76
CA ILE A 32 4.77 2.85 -2.16
C ILE A 32 5.87 3.55 -2.99
N LEU A 33 6.15 4.82 -2.71
CA LEU A 33 7.18 5.59 -3.41
C LEU A 33 8.59 5.31 -2.86
N ASP A 34 8.74 4.39 -1.91
CA ASP A 34 10.03 4.00 -1.31
C ASP A 34 10.79 5.22 -0.73
N LEU A 35 10.09 6.05 0.05
CA LEU A 35 10.71 7.24 0.63
C LEU A 35 11.44 6.88 1.93
N HIS A 36 12.66 7.39 2.13
CA HIS A 36 13.41 7.23 3.38
C HIS A 36 12.81 8.12 4.50
N ALA A 37 11.68 7.69 5.09
CA ALA A 37 10.85 8.56 5.93
C ALA A 37 10.16 7.83 7.11
N ALA A 38 10.87 6.95 7.82
CA ALA A 38 10.32 6.20 8.97
C ALA A 38 9.75 7.10 10.07
N GLU A 39 10.44 8.19 10.42
CA GLU A 39 9.97 9.15 11.42
C GLU A 39 8.66 9.83 10.99
N ILE A 40 8.58 10.27 9.74
CA ILE A 40 7.37 10.93 9.21
C ILE A 40 6.21 9.94 9.16
N LEU A 41 6.46 8.70 8.71
CA LEU A 41 5.45 7.64 8.71
C LEU A 41 4.92 7.40 10.13
N SER A 42 5.80 7.33 11.14
CA SER A 42 5.40 7.15 12.53
C SER A 42 4.48 8.27 13.02
N TYR A 43 4.81 9.53 12.71
CA TYR A 43 4.00 10.68 13.11
C TYR A 43 2.62 10.68 12.42
N ILE A 44 2.55 10.31 11.13
CA ILE A 44 1.28 10.19 10.40
C ILE A 44 0.40 9.11 11.03
N LEU A 45 0.97 7.93 11.32
CA LEU A 45 0.23 6.82 11.91
C LEU A 45 -0.27 7.14 13.32
N GLU A 46 0.52 7.85 14.13
CA GLU A 46 0.08 8.33 15.44
C GLU A 46 -1.10 9.31 15.33
N GLN A 47 -1.10 10.22 14.35
CA GLN A 47 -2.27 11.09 14.12
C GLN A 47 -3.49 10.30 13.63
N LEU A 48 -3.29 9.32 12.73
CA LEU A 48 -4.35 8.43 12.28
C LEU A 48 -4.97 7.64 13.43
N ALA A 49 -4.16 7.16 14.36
CA ALA A 49 -4.64 6.46 15.54
C ALA A 49 -5.53 7.36 16.41
N ARG A 50 -5.19 8.64 16.59
CA ARG A 50 -6.02 9.62 17.31
C ARG A 50 -7.34 9.93 16.61
N GLN A 51 -7.35 9.84 15.28
CA GLN A 51 -8.52 10.09 14.43
C GLN A 51 -9.20 8.80 13.96
N SER A 52 -8.92 7.66 14.60
CA SER A 52 -9.30 6.33 14.11
C SER A 52 -10.80 6.15 13.90
N ALA A 53 -11.63 6.82 14.72
CA ALA A 53 -13.09 6.85 14.57
C ALA A 53 -13.59 7.46 13.24
N MET A 54 -12.74 8.20 12.53
CA MET A 54 -13.06 8.83 11.23
C MET A 54 -12.58 7.99 10.03
N ILE A 55 -12.07 6.78 10.26
CA ILE A 55 -11.61 5.88 9.20
C ILE A 55 -12.83 5.21 8.55
N GLY A 56 -12.95 5.34 7.23
CA GLY A 56 -14.01 4.72 6.45
C GLY A 56 -13.53 3.50 5.66
N SER A 57 -14.45 2.88 4.93
CA SER A 57 -14.17 1.67 4.13
C SER A 57 -13.17 1.89 2.98
N ARG A 58 -12.97 3.15 2.56
CA ARG A 58 -12.04 3.50 1.47
C ARG A 58 -10.59 3.45 1.92
N GLU A 59 -10.35 3.70 3.19
CA GLU A 59 -9.03 3.80 3.79
C GLU A 59 -8.47 2.43 4.23
N VAL A 60 -9.34 1.46 4.51
CA VAL A 60 -8.97 0.14 5.07
C VAL A 60 -7.92 -0.60 4.26
N HIS A 61 -8.02 -0.60 2.93
CA HIS A 61 -7.07 -1.34 2.08
C HIS A 61 -5.65 -0.77 2.16
N ALA A 62 -5.53 0.55 2.09
CA ALA A 62 -4.23 1.21 2.21
C ALA A 62 -3.64 0.95 3.60
N LEU A 63 -4.47 0.99 4.65
CA LEU A 63 -4.06 0.68 6.02
C LEU A 63 -3.59 -0.76 6.19
N HIS A 64 -4.27 -1.76 5.61
CA HIS A 64 -3.78 -3.15 5.64
C HIS A 64 -2.45 -3.33 4.91
N ILE A 65 -2.21 -2.63 3.80
CA ILE A 65 -0.92 -2.66 3.11
C ILE A 65 0.16 -2.06 4.01
N ILE A 66 -0.10 -0.91 4.62
CA ILE A 66 0.84 -0.24 5.53
C ILE A 66 1.12 -1.13 6.74
N GLU A 67 0.09 -1.73 7.34
CA GLU A 67 0.21 -2.68 8.45
C GLU A 67 1.14 -3.84 8.08
N CYS A 68 0.87 -4.49 6.94
CA CYS A 68 1.69 -5.58 6.44
C CYS A 68 3.16 -5.18 6.28
N CYS A 69 3.43 -4.00 5.71
CA CYS A 69 4.79 -3.52 5.55
C CYS A 69 5.50 -3.25 6.89
N VAL A 70 4.79 -2.71 7.89
CA VAL A 70 5.36 -2.45 9.21
C VAL A 70 5.60 -3.75 9.99
N THR A 71 4.68 -4.72 9.92
CA THR A 71 4.81 -6.01 10.61
C THR A 71 5.83 -6.95 9.95
N SER A 72 6.02 -6.80 8.64
CA SER A 72 6.97 -7.56 7.82
C SER A 72 7.88 -6.59 7.07
N PRO A 73 8.94 -6.06 7.70
CA PRO A 73 9.82 -5.05 7.09
C PRO A 73 10.48 -5.49 5.77
N GLU A 74 10.56 -6.79 5.49
CA GLU A 74 10.95 -7.36 4.20
C GLU A 74 9.99 -7.01 3.04
N ALA A 75 8.77 -6.57 3.33
CA ALA A 75 7.83 -6.08 2.33
C ALA A 75 8.10 -4.62 1.94
N PHE A 76 8.83 -3.85 2.74
CA PHE A 76 9.31 -2.52 2.31
C PHE A 76 10.32 -2.66 1.18
N ARG A 77 10.28 -1.69 0.26
CA ARG A 77 11.33 -1.47 -0.72
C ARG A 77 12.61 -0.95 -0.03
N PRO A 78 13.79 -1.00 -0.71
CA PRO A 78 15.09 -0.85 -0.05
C PRO A 78 15.28 0.44 0.75
N GLU A 79 14.85 1.60 0.24
CA GLU A 79 15.09 2.90 0.90
C GLU A 79 14.23 3.04 2.16
N MET A 80 12.94 2.71 2.06
CA MET A 80 12.03 2.70 3.20
C MET A 80 12.47 1.66 4.24
N ARG A 81 12.90 0.47 3.81
CA ARG A 81 13.43 -0.58 4.70
C ARG A 81 14.68 -0.09 5.45
N ALA A 82 15.61 0.55 4.74
CA ALA A 82 16.80 1.12 5.35
C ALA A 82 16.44 2.19 6.39
N SER A 83 15.46 3.06 6.09
CA SER A 83 14.94 4.05 7.03
C SER A 83 14.34 3.40 8.28
N PHE A 84 13.55 2.35 8.08
CA PHE A 84 12.88 1.62 9.17
C PHE A 84 13.89 0.91 10.09
N LEU A 85 14.91 0.26 9.51
CA LEU A 85 15.96 -0.43 10.28
C LEU A 85 16.89 0.54 11.02
N ALA A 86 17.08 1.75 10.51
CA ALA A 86 17.92 2.77 11.11
C ALA A 86 17.27 3.46 12.33
N ASP A 87 15.95 3.38 12.49
CA ASP A 87 15.20 4.09 13.53
C ASP A 87 14.20 3.17 14.29
N PRO A 88 14.68 2.37 15.26
CA PRO A 88 13.84 1.47 16.05
C PRO A 88 12.73 2.16 16.84
N THR A 89 12.94 3.42 17.23
CA THR A 89 11.93 4.21 17.96
C THR A 89 10.73 4.51 17.08
N SER A 90 10.96 4.92 15.82
CA SER A 90 9.88 5.10 14.84
C SER A 90 9.16 3.79 14.51
N VAL A 91 9.86 2.66 14.47
CA VAL A 91 9.25 1.33 14.27
C VAL A 91 8.27 0.99 15.39
N SER A 92 8.69 1.18 16.65
CA SER A 92 7.81 0.94 17.81
C SER A 92 6.55 1.79 17.73
N ARG A 93 6.70 3.10 17.46
CA ARG A 93 5.58 4.03 17.32
C ARG A 93 4.62 3.64 16.19
N CYS A 94 5.15 3.23 15.03
CA CYS A 94 4.33 2.74 13.93
C CYS A 94 3.52 1.51 14.35
N THR A 95 4.17 0.57 15.04
CA THR A 95 3.55 -0.69 15.48
C THR A 95 2.42 -0.43 16.47
N ASP A 96 2.67 0.40 17.49
CA ASP A 96 1.68 0.75 18.51
C ASP A 96 0.48 1.49 17.90
N ALA A 97 0.73 2.44 17.01
CA ALA A 97 -0.33 3.17 16.30
C ALA A 97 -1.18 2.23 15.41
N LEU A 98 -0.54 1.30 14.70
CA LEU A 98 -1.23 0.35 13.84
C LEU A 98 -2.04 -0.67 14.62
N GLN A 99 -1.58 -1.13 15.79
CA GLN A 99 -2.39 -2.00 16.66
C GLN A 99 -3.70 -1.32 17.07
N HIS A 100 -3.65 -0.03 17.39
CA HIS A 100 -4.85 0.74 17.70
C HIS A 100 -5.77 0.88 16.48
N ILE A 101 -5.22 1.20 15.31
CA ILE A 101 -5.98 1.33 14.05
C ILE A 101 -6.61 -0.02 13.64
N ALA A 102 -5.86 -1.12 13.76
CA ALA A 102 -6.30 -2.47 13.43
C ALA A 102 -7.58 -2.86 14.19
N GLY A 103 -7.63 -2.54 15.49
CA GLY A 103 -8.82 -2.76 16.32
C GLY A 103 -10.06 -2.01 15.83
N VAL A 104 -9.89 -0.87 15.15
CA VAL A 104 -11.02 -0.07 14.62
C VAL A 104 -11.44 -0.54 13.23
N ILE A 105 -10.49 -0.87 12.36
CA ILE A 105 -10.80 -1.24 10.96
C ILE A 105 -11.38 -2.64 10.80
N GLN A 106 -11.20 -3.53 11.78
CA GLN A 106 -11.82 -4.87 11.79
C GLN A 106 -13.35 -4.82 11.67
N ASP A 107 -13.97 -3.78 12.24
CA ASP A 107 -15.42 -3.61 12.25
C ASP A 107 -15.94 -2.79 11.04
N VAL A 108 -15.05 -2.32 10.16
CA VAL A 108 -15.43 -1.51 9.00
C VAL A 108 -15.82 -2.43 7.84
N PRO A 109 -17.09 -2.42 7.38
CA PRO A 109 -17.50 -3.27 6.27
C PRO A 109 -16.87 -2.81 4.95
N VAL A 110 -16.05 -3.68 4.38
CA VAL A 110 -15.42 -3.46 3.07
C VAL A 110 -16.14 -4.32 2.03
N ASN A 111 -16.82 -3.67 1.08
CA ASN A 111 -17.42 -4.37 -0.06
C ASN A 111 -16.33 -4.70 -1.10
N TYR A 112 -15.88 -5.95 -1.09
CA TYR A 112 -14.94 -6.46 -2.09
C TYR A 112 -15.68 -6.76 -3.40
N ALA A 113 -15.42 -5.98 -4.43
CA ALA A 113 -15.74 -6.36 -5.80
C ALA A 113 -14.42 -6.52 -6.55
N VAL A 114 -14.01 -7.78 -6.80
CA VAL A 114 -12.90 -8.07 -7.72
C VAL A 114 -13.38 -7.68 -9.12
N SER A 115 -13.03 -6.47 -9.55
CA SER A 115 -13.32 -6.01 -10.90
C SER A 115 -12.10 -6.29 -11.78
N GLY A 116 -12.20 -7.27 -12.68
CA GLY A 116 -11.15 -7.52 -13.67
C GLY A 116 -10.85 -6.27 -14.51
N SER A 117 -9.57 -5.97 -14.71
CA SER A 117 -9.16 -4.70 -15.32
C SER A 117 -9.46 -4.67 -16.83
N LYS A 118 -9.77 -3.48 -17.38
CA LYS A 118 -9.92 -3.33 -18.85
C LYS A 118 -8.63 -3.74 -19.59
N LEU A 119 -7.47 -3.54 -18.96
CA LEU A 119 -6.16 -3.90 -19.49
C LEU A 119 -5.98 -5.43 -19.49
N GLN A 120 -6.39 -6.11 -18.42
CA GLN A 120 -6.41 -7.57 -18.31
C GLN A 120 -7.28 -8.18 -19.42
N LYS A 121 -8.48 -7.63 -19.66
CA LYS A 121 -9.36 -8.06 -20.76
C LYS A 121 -8.76 -7.83 -22.15
N ARG A 122 -8.03 -6.72 -22.35
CA ARG A 122 -7.33 -6.44 -23.62
C ARG A 122 -6.16 -7.38 -23.85
N LEU A 123 -5.39 -7.69 -22.80
CA LEU A 123 -4.28 -8.63 -22.86
C LEU A 123 -4.75 -10.04 -23.21
N GLY A 124 -5.85 -10.52 -22.59
CA GLY A 124 -6.43 -11.83 -22.92
C GLY A 124 -6.74 -11.94 -24.42
N ARG A 125 -7.42 -10.95 -24.98
CA ARG A 125 -7.69 -10.88 -26.44
C ARG A 125 -6.42 -10.86 -27.29
N PHE A 126 -5.33 -10.29 -26.80
CA PHE A 126 -4.06 -10.28 -27.50
C PHE A 126 -3.39 -11.66 -27.48
N LEU A 127 -3.41 -12.34 -26.32
CA LEU A 127 -2.92 -13.71 -26.19
C LEU A 127 -3.72 -14.70 -27.06
N ASP A 128 -5.04 -14.55 -27.10
CA ASP A 128 -5.93 -15.28 -28.00
C ASP A 128 -5.53 -15.10 -29.47
N ARG A 129 -5.27 -13.85 -29.89
CA ARG A 129 -4.82 -13.53 -31.26
C ARG A 129 -3.49 -14.19 -31.63
N LEU A 130 -2.58 -14.31 -30.66
CA LEU A 130 -1.30 -14.99 -30.85
C LEU A 130 -1.43 -16.52 -30.81
N SER A 131 -2.63 -17.06 -30.57
CA SER A 131 -2.85 -18.49 -30.33
C SER A 131 -1.95 -19.06 -29.22
N LEU A 132 -1.61 -18.20 -28.24
CA LEU A 132 -0.83 -18.62 -27.09
C LEU A 132 -1.76 -19.28 -26.07
N PRO A 133 -1.52 -20.55 -25.69
CA PRO A 133 -2.27 -21.17 -24.62
C PRO A 133 -2.00 -20.40 -23.32
N HIS A 134 -3.06 -20.04 -22.61
CA HIS A 134 -2.95 -19.29 -21.37
C HIS A 134 -4.12 -19.65 -20.43
N ARG A 135 -3.92 -19.43 -19.12
CA ARG A 135 -4.95 -19.54 -18.09
C ARG A 135 -5.07 -18.21 -17.37
N ALA A 136 -6.24 -17.60 -17.41
CA ALA A 136 -6.53 -16.39 -16.65
C ALA A 136 -6.76 -16.73 -15.17
N GLU A 137 -6.44 -15.77 -14.28
CA GLU A 137 -6.76 -15.82 -12.84
C GLU A 137 -6.32 -17.12 -12.17
N ALA A 138 -5.10 -17.56 -12.47
CA ALA A 138 -4.59 -18.81 -11.96
C ALA A 138 -4.02 -18.62 -10.55
N MET A 139 -4.51 -19.41 -9.59
CA MET A 139 -3.97 -19.41 -8.24
C MET A 139 -2.60 -20.08 -8.19
N ILE A 140 -1.61 -19.37 -7.64
CA ILE A 140 -0.32 -19.91 -7.20
C ILE A 140 -0.10 -19.53 -5.74
N GLY A 141 -0.27 -20.50 -4.84
CA GLY A 141 -0.19 -20.24 -3.39
C GLY A 141 -1.27 -19.24 -2.95
N PRO A 142 -0.91 -18.15 -2.23
CA PRO A 142 -1.86 -17.12 -1.81
C PRO A 142 -2.18 -16.09 -2.91
N TYR A 143 -1.54 -16.17 -4.08
CA TYR A 143 -1.64 -15.17 -5.14
C TYR A 143 -2.55 -15.64 -6.29
N VAL A 144 -3.30 -14.70 -6.87
CA VAL A 144 -4.04 -14.89 -8.13
C VAL A 144 -3.29 -14.15 -9.23
N LEU A 145 -2.71 -14.87 -10.17
CA LEU A 145 -2.03 -14.29 -11.32
C LEU A 145 -3.03 -13.92 -12.41
N ASP A 146 -2.85 -12.76 -13.05
CA ASP A 146 -3.73 -12.32 -14.14
C ASP A 146 -3.74 -13.32 -15.30
N TYR A 147 -2.56 -13.76 -15.73
CA TYR A 147 -2.40 -14.82 -16.73
C TYR A 147 -1.19 -15.72 -16.43
N MET A 148 -1.33 -17.01 -16.72
CA MET A 148 -0.24 -17.98 -16.76
C MET A 148 -0.13 -18.61 -18.15
N LEU A 149 1.09 -18.59 -18.71
CA LEU A 149 1.46 -19.25 -19.95
C LEU A 149 2.19 -20.58 -19.63
N PRO A 150 2.36 -21.49 -20.63
CA PRO A 150 3.21 -22.66 -20.49
C PRO A 150 4.60 -22.32 -19.95
N LEU A 151 5.26 -23.33 -19.38
CA LEU A 151 6.61 -23.21 -18.83
C LEU A 151 6.71 -22.25 -17.62
N LYS A 152 5.60 -22.08 -16.89
CA LYS A 152 5.53 -21.28 -15.65
C LYS A 152 5.83 -19.79 -15.87
N ILE A 153 5.47 -19.26 -17.03
CA ILE A 153 5.56 -17.83 -17.33
C ILE A 153 4.30 -17.16 -16.77
N ALA A 154 4.46 -16.26 -15.81
CA ALA A 154 3.38 -15.42 -15.28
C ALA A 154 3.36 -14.07 -16.00
N ILE A 155 2.18 -13.56 -16.32
CA ILE A 155 1.98 -12.17 -16.73
C ILE A 155 1.09 -11.53 -15.68
N GLU A 156 1.63 -10.49 -15.04
CA GLU A 156 0.87 -9.58 -14.18
C GLU A 156 0.62 -8.27 -14.92
N VAL A 157 -0.62 -7.82 -14.86
CA VAL A 157 -1.06 -6.59 -15.48
C VAL A 157 -0.85 -5.47 -14.49
N ASP A 158 0.29 -4.79 -14.63
CA ASP A 158 0.55 -3.61 -13.84
C ASP A 158 -0.36 -2.45 -14.28
N GLY A 159 -1.39 -2.18 -13.48
CA GLY A 159 -2.33 -1.08 -13.68
C GLY A 159 -1.76 0.29 -13.30
N TYR A 160 -0.57 0.37 -12.69
CA TYR A 160 -0.04 1.61 -12.12
C TYR A 160 0.32 2.70 -13.14
N LYS A 161 0.44 2.39 -14.44
CA LYS A 161 0.75 3.43 -15.45
C LYS A 161 -0.40 4.42 -15.74
N HIS A 162 -1.52 4.33 -15.02
CA HIS A 162 -2.70 5.17 -15.21
C HIS A 162 -3.13 5.99 -13.98
N PHE A 163 -2.31 6.08 -12.93
CA PHE A 163 -2.51 7.01 -11.81
C PHE A 163 -1.27 7.86 -11.59
#